data_AF-A0A3M1IS70-F1
#
_entry.id   AF-A0A3M1IS70-F1
#
_cell.length_a   1.000
_cell.length_b   1.000
_cell.length_c   1.000
_cell.angle_alpha   90.00
_cell.angle_beta   90.00
_cell.angle_gamma   90.00
#
_symmetry.space_group_name_H-M   'P 1'
#
loop_
_entity.id
_entity.type
_entity.pdbx_description
1 polymer ?
#
loop_
_entity_poly.entity_id
_entity_poly.type
_entity_poly.pdbx_seq_one_letter_code
_entity_poly.pdbx_strand_id
1 'polypeptide(L)'
;MSKQLESILGKATRATPEEPKEEKRKLEVVEPKAEPQKSIQAYVPESVARAVNIKAAEEGVTVRTILLQGLNAIGIQVPVHEMRDRRK
;
A
#
# COMPACT_ATOMS: atom_id res chain seq x y z
N MET A 1 -21.12 57.61 -41.89
CA MET A 1 -21.14 56.20 -42.35
C MET A 1 -19.68 55.75 -42.50
N SER A 2 -19.06 54.80 -41.80
CA SER A 2 -19.47 53.85 -40.76
C SER A 2 -18.17 53.39 -40.06
N LYS A 3 -17.88 53.88 -38.84
CA LYS A 3 -16.74 53.44 -38.01
C LYS A 3 -17.04 52.16 -37.22
N GLN A 4 -17.85 51.26 -37.79
CA GLN A 4 -18.34 50.05 -37.10
C GLN A 4 -17.73 48.75 -37.63
N LEU A 5 -16.90 48.77 -38.68
CA LEU A 5 -16.42 47.54 -39.33
C LEU A 5 -14.96 47.18 -39.01
N GLU A 6 -14.13 48.10 -38.51
CA GLU A 6 -12.71 47.81 -38.19
C GLU A 6 -12.49 47.17 -36.81
N SER A 7 -13.50 47.20 -35.93
CA SER A 7 -13.42 46.59 -34.58
C SER A 7 -13.48 45.05 -34.58
N ILE A 8 -13.92 44.44 -35.68
CA ILE A 8 -14.24 43.00 -35.72
C ILE A 8 -13.09 42.16 -36.29
N LEU A 9 -12.12 42.81 -36.96
CA LEU A 9 -11.01 42.15 -37.64
C LEU A 9 -9.70 42.13 -36.82
N GLY A 10 -9.79 42.15 -35.50
CA GLY A 10 -8.63 42.16 -34.59
C GLY A 10 -8.42 40.87 -33.78
N LYS A 11 -9.30 39.87 -33.89
CA LYS A 11 -9.23 38.66 -33.05
C LYS A 11 -9.38 37.38 -33.87
N ALA A 12 -8.34 37.05 -34.63
CA ALA A 12 -8.19 35.72 -35.19
C ALA A 12 -6.71 35.32 -35.19
N THR A 13 -6.26 34.71 -34.08
CA THR A 13 -5.08 33.85 -34.08
C THR A 13 -5.49 32.44 -33.67
N ARG A 14 -5.12 31.52 -34.57
CA ARG A 14 -5.32 30.06 -34.61
C ARG A 14 -4.57 29.30 -33.51
N ALA A 15 -4.88 27.99 -33.47
CA ALA A 15 -4.15 26.86 -32.87
C ALA A 15 -4.59 26.54 -31.42
N THR A 16 -4.95 25.33 -31.00
CA THR A 16 -5.08 23.96 -31.54
C THR A 16 -5.96 23.24 -30.49
N PRO A 17 -6.82 22.24 -30.80
CA PRO A 17 -7.49 21.48 -29.75
C PRO A 17 -6.42 20.72 -28.95
N GLU A 18 -6.20 21.10 -27.69
CA GLU A 18 -5.47 20.21 -26.77
C GLU A 18 -6.33 18.95 -26.61
N GLU A 19 -5.82 17.84 -27.14
CA GLU A 19 -6.29 16.51 -26.82
C GLU A 19 -6.37 16.37 -25.29
N PRO A 20 -7.44 15.77 -24.74
CA PRO A 20 -7.48 15.45 -23.32
C PRO A 20 -6.30 14.54 -23.06
N LYS A 21 -5.26 15.07 -22.39
CA LYS A 21 -4.18 14.26 -21.85
C LYS A 21 -4.86 13.19 -21.03
N GLU A 22 -4.76 11.96 -21.52
CA GLU A 22 -4.90 10.76 -20.71
C GLU A 22 -3.85 10.88 -19.62
N GLU A 23 -4.22 11.60 -18.57
CA GLU A 23 -3.61 11.58 -17.27
C GLU A 23 -3.80 10.14 -16.84
N LYS A 24 -2.79 9.34 -17.20
CA LYS A 24 -2.60 7.98 -16.73
C LYS A 24 -3.01 8.02 -15.28
N ARG A 25 -4.18 7.44 -14.98
CA ARG A 25 -4.57 7.11 -13.62
C ARG A 25 -3.41 6.30 -13.09
N LYS A 26 -2.45 6.96 -12.46
CA LYS A 26 -1.73 6.39 -11.35
C LYS A 26 -2.87 5.99 -10.45
N LEU A 27 -3.22 4.71 -10.52
CA LEU A 27 -3.71 4.01 -9.35
C LEU A 27 -2.65 4.34 -8.31
N GLU A 28 -2.91 5.39 -7.55
CA GLU A 28 -2.27 5.59 -6.26
C GLU A 28 -2.64 4.31 -5.53
N VAL A 29 -1.73 3.35 -5.59
CA VAL A 29 -1.69 2.26 -4.64
C VAL A 29 -1.46 3.01 -3.33
N VAL A 30 -2.56 3.39 -2.69
CA VAL A 30 -2.55 3.89 -1.32
C VAL A 30 -1.99 2.71 -0.55
N GLU A 31 -0.68 2.71 -0.33
CA GLU A 31 -0.06 1.72 0.52
C GLU A 31 -0.81 1.82 1.85
N PRO A 32 -1.52 0.75 2.28
CA PRO A 32 -2.29 0.82 3.49
C PRO A 32 -1.32 1.16 4.61
N LYS A 33 -1.56 2.31 5.24
CA LYS A 33 -0.73 2.81 6.34
C LYS A 33 -0.70 1.71 7.41
N ALA A 34 0.49 1.16 7.65
CA ALA A 34 0.67 0.05 8.58
C ALA A 34 0.02 0.38 9.94
N GLU A 35 -0.83 -0.53 10.42
CA GLU A 35 -1.54 -0.31 11.67
C GLU A 35 -0.55 -0.26 12.84
N PRO A 36 -0.82 0.56 13.88
CA PRO A 36 0.01 0.57 15.08
C PRO A 36 0.06 -0.82 15.72
N GLN A 37 1.27 -1.29 16.04
CA GLN A 37 1.45 -2.60 16.67
C GLN A 37 1.00 -2.57 18.13
N LYS A 38 0.27 -3.60 18.56
CA LYS A 38 -0.13 -3.83 19.95
C LYS A 38 0.45 -5.14 20.46
N SER A 39 0.97 -5.15 21.69
CA SER A 39 1.50 -6.36 22.30
C SER A 39 0.38 -7.30 22.77
N ILE A 40 0.58 -8.59 22.54
CA ILE A 40 -0.24 -9.68 23.09
C ILE A 40 0.70 -10.51 23.96
N GLN A 41 0.30 -10.80 25.19
CA GLN A 41 1.07 -11.62 26.14
C GLN A 41 0.24 -12.83 26.54
N ALA A 42 0.85 -14.01 26.50
CA ALA A 42 0.23 -15.27 26.92
C ALA A 42 1.30 -16.21 27.49
N TYR A 43 0.91 -17.03 28.46
CA TYR A 43 1.76 -18.11 28.95
C TYR A 43 1.58 -19.35 28.09
N VAL A 44 2.69 -20.01 27.77
CA VAL A 44 2.73 -21.27 27.02
C VAL A 44 3.66 -22.25 27.74
N PRO A 45 3.51 -23.56 27.52
CA PRO A 45 4.51 -24.53 27.97
C PRO A 45 5.90 -24.20 27.41
N GLU A 46 6.96 -24.45 28.19
CA GLU A 46 8.34 -24.18 27.77
C GLU A 46 8.70 -24.90 26.47
N SER A 47 8.23 -26.13 26.29
CA SER A 47 8.43 -26.93 25.09
C SER A 47 7.86 -26.25 23.84
N VAL A 48 6.72 -25.58 23.96
CA VAL A 48 6.08 -24.84 22.86
C VAL A 48 6.89 -23.61 22.52
N ALA A 49 7.32 -22.82 23.53
CA ALA A 49 8.17 -21.66 23.29
C ALA A 49 9.49 -22.05 22.60
N ARG A 50 10.11 -23.16 23.02
CA ARG A 50 11.31 -23.71 22.39
C ARG A 50 11.06 -24.12 20.93
N ALA A 51 9.97 -24.84 20.66
CA ALA A 51 9.63 -25.27 19.31
C ALA A 51 9.41 -24.09 18.36
N VAL A 52 8.71 -23.04 18.81
CA VAL A 52 8.50 -21.82 18.02
C VAL A 52 9.82 -21.12 17.70
N ASN A 53 10.75 -21.04 18.66
CA ASN A 53 12.06 -20.45 18.43
C ASN A 53 12.91 -21.22 17.42
N ILE A 54 12.93 -22.56 17.53
CA ILE A 54 13.62 -23.43 16.57
C ILE A 54 13.05 -23.23 15.16
N LYS A 55 11.72 -23.27 15.04
CA LYS A 55 11.03 -23.09 13.76
C LYS A 55 11.33 -21.74 13.10
N ALA A 56 11.35 -20.67 13.88
CA ALA A 56 11.70 -19.33 13.38
C ALA A 56 13.15 -19.28 12.86
N ALA A 57 14.08 -19.95 13.56
CA ALA A 57 15.47 -20.03 13.13
C ALA A 57 15.64 -20.86 11.84
N GLU A 58 14.98 -22.02 11.75
CA GLU A 58 14.99 -22.89 10.56
C GLU A 58 14.48 -22.17 9.31
N GLU A 59 13.41 -21.38 9.43
CA GLU A 59 12.82 -20.63 8.32
C GLU A 59 13.50 -19.27 8.07
N GLY A 60 14.41 -18.85 8.95
CA GLY A 60 15.10 -17.56 8.83
C GLY A 60 14.17 -16.35 8.95
N VAL A 61 13.11 -16.48 9.76
CA VAL A 61 12.08 -15.46 10.04
C VAL A 61 12.06 -15.09 11.54
N THR A 62 11.23 -14.12 11.94
CA THR A 62 11.01 -13.84 13.37
C THR A 62 9.97 -14.78 13.99
N VAL A 63 10.02 -14.91 15.31
CA VAL A 63 8.93 -15.51 16.10
C VAL A 63 7.59 -14.82 15.81
N ARG A 64 7.57 -13.49 15.66
CA ARG A 64 6.37 -12.73 15.27
C ARG A 64 5.77 -13.26 13.96
N THR A 65 6.59 -13.50 12.93
CA THR A 65 6.13 -14.03 11.65
C THR A 65 5.49 -15.41 11.80
N ILE A 66 6.13 -16.32 12.54
CA ILE A 66 5.56 -17.66 12.83
C ILE A 66 4.20 -17.53 13.53
N LEU A 67 4.11 -16.65 14.53
CA LEU A 67 2.86 -16.43 15.26
C LEU A 67 1.76 -15.87 14.34
N LEU A 68 2.07 -14.86 13.53
CA LEU A 68 1.10 -14.26 12.60
C LEU A 68 0.62 -15.26 11.53
N GLN A 69 1.53 -16.09 11.00
CA GLN A 69 1.17 -17.16 10.07
C GLN A 69 0.28 -18.21 10.74
N GLY A 70 0.59 -18.59 11.99
CA GLY A 70 -0.25 -19.49 12.78
C GLY A 70 -1.65 -18.92 13.03
N LEU A 71 -1.74 -17.64 13.40
CA LEU A 71 -3.01 -16.94 13.57
C LEU A 71 -3.83 -16.93 12.27
N ASN A 72 -3.18 -16.67 11.14
CA ASN A 72 -3.83 -16.74 9.83
C ASN A 72 -4.30 -18.15 9.48
N ALA A 73 -3.49 -19.17 9.77
CA ALA A 73 -3.83 -20.57 9.52
C ALA A 73 -5.04 -21.06 10.34
N ILE A 74 -5.26 -20.49 11.54
CA ILE A 74 -6.45 -20.79 12.37
C ILE A 74 -7.66 -19.89 12.05
N GLY A 75 -7.57 -19.04 11.00
CA GLY A 75 -8.68 -18.24 10.50
C GLY A 75 -8.75 -16.79 11.01
N ILE A 76 -7.75 -16.31 11.77
CA ILE A 76 -7.65 -14.90 12.14
C ILE A 76 -6.99 -14.15 10.99
N GLN A 77 -7.74 -13.28 10.31
CA GLN A 77 -7.22 -12.57 9.14
C GLN A 77 -6.02 -11.68 9.49
N VAL A 78 -4.85 -12.03 8.95
CA VAL A 78 -3.64 -11.20 9.02
C VAL A 78 -3.25 -10.80 7.60
N PRO A 79 -3.13 -9.50 7.29
CA PRO A 79 -2.73 -9.06 5.96
C PRO A 79 -1.35 -9.61 5.56
N VAL A 80 -1.17 -9.99 4.29
CA VAL A 80 0.09 -10.60 3.80
C VAL A 80 1.30 -9.69 3.99
N HIS A 81 1.11 -8.37 3.89
CA HIS A 81 2.17 -7.40 4.13
C HIS A 81 2.64 -7.37 5.59
N GLU A 82 1.76 -7.68 6.56
CA GLU A 82 2.09 -7.76 7.99
C GLU A 82 2.88 -9.03 8.36
N MET A 83 2.74 -10.09 7.56
CA MET A 83 3.41 -11.37 7.78
C MET A 83 4.89 -11.36 7.36
N ARG A 84 5.35 -10.34 6.63
CA ARG A 84 6.75 -10.23 6.23
C ARG A 84 7.63 -9.80 7.42
N ASP A 85 8.82 -10.39 7.50
CA ASP A 85 9.85 -9.96 8.44
C ASP A 85 10.34 -8.57 8.03
N ARG A 86 10.12 -7.54 8.86
CA ARG A 86 10.52 -6.16 8.56
C ARG A 86 12.04 -5.95 8.56
N ARG A 87 12.83 -6.96 8.94
CA ARG A 87 14.30 -6.92 8.89
C ARG A 87 14.87 -7.16 7.48
N LYS A 88 14.06 -7.66 6.55
CA LYS A 88 14.41 -7.99 5.17
C LYS A 88 13.44 -7.31 4.21
#